data_AF-A0A8X7R3L1-F1
#
_entry.id   AF-A0A8X7R3L1-F1
#
_cell.length_a   1.000
_cell.length_b   1.000
_cell.length_c   1.000
_cell.angle_alpha   90.00
_cell.angle_beta   90.00
_cell.angle_gamma   90.00
#
_symmetry.space_group_name_H-M   'P 1'
#
loop_
_entity.id
_entity.type
_entity.pdbx_description
1 polymer ?
#
loop_
_entity_poly.entity_id
_entity_poly.type
_entity_poly.pdbx_seq_one_letter_code
_entity_poly.pdbx_strand_id
1 'polypeptide(L)'
;MVMEATRRMGFSANPLSLTVPDSVLESLLQDSGYHDLLDHRISAVSPMSPSSSSSATEAKPPTALSAQLVAVFSLLTINPFLKLSADDFSGDTPTWTTSFFGDSDFYSFPSSSHEARNRVHENVKRFARNYVTLFILFFTYELFEMPLALLGFVTSYAFWELFKFCVDRWESNRHPLIRKILIRVALCATVSFLSFLNVQIAVFYALAISYAVVILHGGFRNLSLSEKQS
;
A
#
# COMPACT_ATOMS: atom_id res chain seq x y z
N MET A 1 10.61 52.51 -61.72
CA MET A 1 11.36 52.66 -60.46
C MET A 1 10.32 52.95 -59.40
N VAL A 2 9.90 52.09 -58.47
CA VAL A 2 10.49 50.92 -57.79
C VAL A 2 9.34 49.93 -57.52
N MET A 3 9.58 48.62 -57.68
CA MET A 3 8.68 47.55 -57.26
C MET A 3 8.97 47.22 -55.78
N GLU A 4 7.97 47.32 -54.92
CA GLU A 4 8.06 46.86 -53.52
C GLU A 4 7.64 45.38 -53.46
N ALA A 5 8.55 44.51 -53.05
CA ALA A 5 8.33 43.07 -52.95
C ALA A 5 7.77 42.70 -51.57
N THR A 6 6.48 42.39 -51.48
CA THR A 6 5.86 41.84 -50.27
C THR A 6 6.16 40.34 -50.15
N ARG A 7 7.28 39.97 -49.50
CA ARG A 7 7.57 38.59 -49.09
C ARG A 7 6.65 38.22 -47.91
N ARG A 8 5.63 37.39 -48.16
CA ARG A 8 4.92 36.67 -47.09
C ARG A 8 5.90 35.68 -46.45
N MET A 9 6.31 35.92 -45.20
CA MET A 9 6.95 34.89 -44.39
C MET A 9 5.85 33.99 -43.82
N GLY A 10 5.67 32.81 -44.43
CA GLY A 10 4.91 31.74 -43.81
C GLY A 10 5.71 31.19 -42.65
N PHE A 11 5.22 31.38 -41.42
CA PHE A 11 5.76 30.67 -40.27
C PHE A 11 5.48 29.17 -40.46
N SER A 12 6.54 28.38 -40.59
CA SER A 12 6.45 26.92 -40.54
C SER A 12 6.17 26.52 -39.09
N ALA A 13 5.07 25.81 -38.85
CA ALA A 13 4.73 25.29 -37.53
C ALA A 13 5.81 24.32 -37.06
N ASN A 14 6.24 24.47 -35.80
CA ASN A 14 7.25 23.62 -35.18
C ASN A 14 6.74 22.16 -35.07
N PRO A 15 7.37 21.17 -35.70
CA PRO A 15 6.91 19.78 -35.68
C PRO A 15 7.06 19.08 -34.32
N LEU A 16 7.58 19.78 -33.30
CA LEU A 16 7.70 19.30 -31.92
C LEU A 16 6.72 19.99 -30.94
N SER A 17 5.81 20.85 -31.42
CA SER A 17 4.74 21.35 -30.56
C SER A 17 3.67 20.28 -30.40
N LEU A 18 3.74 19.51 -29.31
CA LEU A 18 2.62 18.72 -28.81
C LEU A 18 1.53 19.67 -28.33
N THR A 19 0.68 20.12 -29.25
CA THR A 19 -0.59 20.75 -28.88
C THR A 19 -1.49 19.63 -28.38
N VAL A 20 -1.32 19.27 -27.12
CA VAL A 20 -2.26 18.42 -26.41
C VAL A 20 -3.56 19.22 -26.32
N PRO A 21 -4.71 18.67 -26.76
CA PRO A 21 -5.98 19.33 -26.58
C PRO A 21 -6.21 19.63 -25.10
N ASP A 22 -6.65 20.85 -24.77
CA ASP A 22 -6.82 21.29 -23.38
C ASP A 22 -7.68 20.31 -22.57
N SER A 23 -8.66 19.64 -23.19
CA SER A 23 -9.47 18.62 -22.54
C SER A 23 -8.69 17.38 -22.06
N VAL A 24 -7.64 16.97 -22.77
CA VAL A 24 -6.78 15.85 -22.39
C VAL A 24 -5.79 16.29 -21.31
N LEU A 25 -5.27 17.51 -21.42
CA LEU A 25 -4.42 18.12 -20.40
C LEU A 25 -5.18 18.26 -19.07
N GLU A 26 -6.41 18.77 -19.11
CA GLU A 26 -7.27 18.87 -17.94
C GLU A 26 -7.61 17.50 -17.35
N SER A 27 -7.88 16.49 -18.19
CA SER A 27 -8.11 15.13 -17.68
C SER A 27 -6.88 14.54 -16.99
N LEU A 28 -5.67 14.81 -17.51
CA LEU A 28 -4.41 14.37 -16.90
C LEU A 28 -4.08 15.19 -15.65
N LEU A 29 -4.40 16.49 -15.61
CA LEU A 29 -4.20 17.36 -14.45
C LEU A 29 -5.16 17.02 -13.31
N GLN A 30 -6.38 16.63 -13.65
CA GLN A 30 -7.39 16.17 -12.70
C GLN A 30 -7.07 14.77 -12.16
N ASP A 31 -6.53 13.88 -13.00
CA ASP A 31 -6.06 12.55 -12.60
C ASP A 31 -4.75 12.60 -11.79
N SER A 32 -3.89 13.60 -12.04
CA SER A 32 -2.63 13.82 -11.29
C SER A 32 -2.76 14.69 -10.04
N GLY A 33 -3.96 15.20 -9.73
CA GLY A 33 -4.24 15.95 -8.49
C GLY A 33 -3.54 17.31 -8.39
N TYR A 34 -3.11 17.89 -9.50
CA TYR A 34 -2.29 19.11 -9.51
C TYR A 34 -3.08 20.40 -9.19
N HIS A 35 -4.40 20.36 -9.27
CA HIS A 35 -5.27 21.51 -8.97
C HIS A 35 -5.18 21.96 -7.50
N ASP A 36 -4.99 21.02 -6.58
CA ASP A 36 -4.86 21.32 -5.14
C ASP A 36 -3.62 22.17 -4.81
N LEU A 37 -2.57 22.07 -5.65
CA LEU A 37 -1.34 22.86 -5.50
C LEU A 37 -1.46 24.28 -6.06
N LEU A 38 -2.32 24.50 -7.06
CA LEU A 38 -2.51 25.82 -7.67
C LEU A 38 -3.42 26.71 -6.82
N ASP A 39 -4.46 26.15 -6.21
CA ASP A 39 -5.34 26.89 -5.28
C ASP A 39 -4.57 27.40 -4.04
N HIS A 40 -3.58 26.64 -3.59
CA HIS A 40 -2.68 27.05 -2.51
C HIS A 40 -1.73 28.20 -2.93
N ARG A 41 -1.34 28.28 -4.20
CA ARG A 41 -0.44 29.34 -4.70
C ARG A 41 -1.21 30.62 -5.04
N ILE A 42 -2.43 30.53 -5.56
CA ILE A 42 -3.23 31.70 -5.95
C ILE A 42 -3.75 32.44 -4.71
N SER A 43 -4.04 31.72 -3.61
CA SER A 43 -4.34 32.37 -2.32
C SER A 43 -3.15 33.11 -1.69
N ALA A 44 -1.92 32.86 -2.16
CA ALA A 44 -0.70 33.49 -1.65
C ALA A 44 -0.24 34.74 -2.45
N VAL A 45 -0.92 35.10 -3.55
CA VAL A 45 -0.58 36.28 -4.35
C VAL A 45 -1.74 37.27 -4.30
N SER A 46 -1.79 38.06 -3.23
CA SER A 46 -2.54 39.32 -3.19
C SER A 46 -1.62 40.47 -3.65
N PRO A 47 -2.12 41.48 -4.39
CA PRO A 47 -1.29 42.52 -4.97
C PRO A 47 -0.72 43.49 -3.91
N MET A 48 0.56 43.81 -4.10
CA MET A 48 1.42 44.71 -3.34
C MET A 48 0.81 46.10 -3.02
N SER A 49 0.95 46.55 -1.76
CA SER A 49 0.97 47.97 -1.35
C SER A 49 1.88 48.15 -0.13
N PRO A 50 2.55 49.30 0.05
CA PRO A 50 3.78 49.34 0.85
C PRO A 50 3.58 49.71 2.33
N SER A 51 4.50 49.16 3.13
CA SER A 51 5.02 49.60 4.44
C SER A 51 4.06 49.73 5.64
N SER A 52 4.26 48.86 6.63
CA SER A 52 4.67 49.29 7.98
C SER A 52 5.10 48.08 8.82
N SER A 53 6.23 48.25 9.50
CA SER A 53 6.88 47.28 10.37
C SER A 53 6.04 46.94 11.59
N SER A 54 5.70 45.66 11.75
CA SER A 54 5.47 45.07 13.07
C SER A 54 5.85 43.60 13.05
N SER A 55 6.62 43.21 14.06
CA SER A 55 7.18 41.89 14.31
C SER A 55 6.11 40.79 14.26
N ALA A 56 6.15 39.96 13.21
CA ALA A 56 5.37 38.75 13.13
C ALA A 56 6.06 37.62 13.90
N THR A 57 5.49 37.22 15.03
CA THR A 57 5.55 35.82 15.43
C THR A 57 4.80 35.02 14.36
N GLU A 58 5.55 34.36 13.49
CA GLU A 58 5.05 33.38 12.52
C GLU A 58 4.34 32.24 13.28
N ALA A 59 3.03 32.35 13.41
CA ALA A 59 2.18 31.23 13.75
C ALA A 59 2.08 30.34 12.50
N LYS A 60 2.77 29.20 12.51
CA LYS A 60 2.65 28.13 11.52
C LYS A 60 1.15 27.84 11.28
N PRO A 61 0.65 27.82 10.03
CA PRO A 61 -0.77 27.69 9.80
C PRO A 61 -1.26 26.30 10.25
N PRO A 62 -2.47 26.20 10.82
CA PRO A 62 -3.07 24.93 11.27
C PRO A 62 -3.37 23.95 10.12
N THR A 63 -3.16 24.35 8.86
CA THR A 63 -3.39 23.55 7.65
C THR A 63 -2.42 22.38 7.48
N ALA A 64 -1.17 22.51 7.96
CA ALA A 64 -0.17 21.46 7.80
C ALA A 64 -0.49 20.21 8.65
N LEU A 65 -0.95 20.42 9.90
CA LEU A 65 -1.31 19.33 10.80
C LEU A 65 -2.62 18.65 10.36
N SER A 66 -3.61 19.42 9.90
CA SER A 66 -4.85 18.84 9.39
C SER A 66 -4.61 18.02 8.12
N ALA A 67 -3.78 18.49 7.18
CA ALA A 67 -3.39 17.74 5.99
C ALA A 67 -2.64 16.44 6.32
N GLN A 68 -1.72 16.48 7.30
CA GLN A 68 -1.02 15.29 7.79
C GLN A 68 -1.98 14.27 8.43
N LEU A 69 -2.93 14.73 9.23
CA LEU A 69 -3.95 13.86 9.81
C LEU A 69 -4.82 13.23 8.72
N VAL A 70 -5.27 14.01 7.74
CA VAL A 70 -6.02 13.49 6.58
C VAL A 70 -5.21 12.44 5.83
N ALA A 71 -3.90 12.67 5.63
CA ALA A 71 -3.01 11.71 4.99
C ALA A 71 -2.91 10.40 5.80
N VAL A 72 -2.76 10.46 7.11
CA VAL A 72 -2.74 9.27 7.99
C VAL A 72 -4.10 8.55 7.98
N PHE A 73 -5.22 9.27 8.09
CA PHE A 73 -6.55 8.66 8.02
C PHE A 73 -6.84 8.01 6.68
N SER A 74 -6.28 8.55 5.58
CA SER A 74 -6.40 7.95 4.25
C SER A 74 -5.80 6.55 4.14
N LEU A 75 -4.87 6.19 5.05
CA LEU A 75 -4.25 4.88 5.10
C LEU A 75 -5.17 3.80 5.69
N LEU A 76 -6.23 4.17 6.41
CA LEU A 76 -7.21 3.17 6.87
C LEU A 76 -8.06 2.60 5.72
N THR A 77 -8.17 3.34 4.61
CA THR A 77 -9.01 2.94 3.46
C THR A 77 -8.22 2.38 2.29
N ILE A 78 -6.88 2.31 2.39
CA ILE A 78 -6.02 1.82 1.31
C ILE A 78 -6.05 0.29 1.25
N ASN A 79 -5.93 -0.27 0.04
CA ASN A 79 -5.46 -1.63 -0.13
C ASN A 79 -3.93 -1.63 -0.33
N PRO A 80 -3.13 -1.99 0.70
CA PRO A 80 -1.67 -1.94 0.62
C PRO A 80 -1.08 -2.97 -0.36
N PHE A 81 -1.83 -4.02 -0.70
CA PHE A 81 -1.36 -5.14 -1.52
C PHE A 81 -1.73 -5.01 -2.99
N LEU A 82 -2.37 -3.92 -3.41
CA LEU A 82 -2.87 -3.74 -4.78
C LEU A 82 -1.78 -3.84 -5.86
N LYS A 83 -0.55 -3.41 -5.54
CA LYS A 83 0.59 -3.40 -6.46
C LYS A 83 1.59 -4.55 -6.23
N LEU A 84 1.24 -5.52 -5.38
CA LEU A 84 2.14 -6.60 -4.99
C LEU A 84 2.10 -7.71 -6.04
N SER A 85 3.28 -8.09 -6.58
CA SER A 85 3.46 -9.22 -7.49
C SER A 85 4.14 -10.39 -6.80
N ALA A 86 4.07 -11.57 -7.43
CA ALA A 86 4.85 -12.74 -6.99
C ALA A 86 6.37 -12.48 -7.04
N ASP A 87 6.82 -11.65 -7.98
CA ASP A 87 8.24 -11.31 -8.16
C ASP A 87 8.83 -10.58 -6.96
N ASP A 88 8.02 -9.80 -6.23
CA ASP A 88 8.44 -9.05 -5.03
C ASP A 88 8.85 -9.97 -3.87
N PHE A 89 8.47 -11.26 -3.92
CA PHE A 89 8.88 -12.27 -2.95
C PHE A 89 10.15 -13.05 -3.35
N SER A 90 10.60 -12.90 -4.59
CA SER A 90 11.71 -13.69 -5.15
C SER A 90 13.09 -13.09 -4.89
N GLY A 91 13.17 -11.79 -4.60
CA GLY A 91 14.42 -11.09 -4.30
C GLY A 91 14.97 -11.36 -2.91
N ASP A 92 16.18 -10.87 -2.63
CA ASP A 92 16.82 -10.99 -1.32
C ASP A 92 16.05 -10.27 -0.22
N THR A 93 16.00 -10.87 0.97
CA THR A 93 15.35 -10.26 2.15
C THR A 93 16.17 -9.05 2.62
N PRO A 94 15.58 -7.85 2.69
CA PRO A 94 16.25 -6.70 3.29
C PRO A 94 16.63 -6.96 4.75
N THR A 95 17.81 -6.49 5.15
CA THR A 95 18.31 -6.63 6.53
C THR A 95 17.38 -5.98 7.55
N TRP A 96 17.13 -6.66 8.67
CA TRP A 96 16.19 -6.16 9.69
C TRP A 96 16.65 -4.85 10.34
N THR A 97 17.90 -4.78 10.77
CA THR A 97 18.42 -3.67 11.56
C THR A 97 18.66 -2.42 10.71
N THR A 98 19.43 -2.55 9.63
CA THR A 98 19.85 -1.41 8.82
C THR A 98 18.86 -1.02 7.73
N SER A 99 18.14 -1.99 7.15
CA SER A 99 17.22 -1.72 6.04
C SER A 99 15.77 -1.64 6.49
N PHE A 100 15.25 -2.60 7.25
CA PHE A 100 13.83 -2.60 7.63
C PHE A 100 13.53 -1.59 8.73
N PHE A 101 14.20 -1.64 9.89
CA PHE A 101 14.04 -0.61 10.89
C PHE A 101 14.80 0.65 10.46
N GLY A 102 16.11 0.53 10.23
CA GLY A 102 16.96 1.64 9.83
C GLY A 102 16.99 2.79 10.84
N ASP A 103 17.54 3.92 10.40
CA ASP A 103 17.71 5.10 11.26
C ASP A 103 16.45 5.97 11.31
N SER A 104 16.37 6.86 12.31
CA SER A 104 15.23 7.79 12.48
C SER A 104 15.00 8.67 11.26
N ASP A 105 16.06 8.99 10.51
CA ASP A 105 16.02 9.86 9.34
C ASP A 105 15.26 9.23 8.17
N PHE A 106 15.03 7.92 8.21
CA PHE A 106 14.21 7.21 7.22
C PHE A 106 12.71 7.38 7.45
N TYR A 107 12.28 8.02 8.53
CA TYR A 107 10.88 8.22 8.85
C TYR A 107 10.50 9.70 8.78
N SER A 108 9.37 10.00 8.14
CA SER A 108 8.76 11.32 8.19
C SER A 108 7.24 11.22 8.11
N PHE A 109 6.55 12.25 8.59
CA PHE A 109 5.12 12.39 8.31
C PHE A 109 4.91 12.61 6.81
N PRO A 110 3.88 11.97 6.20
CA PRO A 110 3.52 12.23 4.81
C PRO A 110 2.94 13.63 4.67
N SER A 111 3.28 14.32 3.58
CA SER A 111 2.76 15.67 3.31
C SER A 111 1.36 15.64 2.69
N SER A 112 0.98 14.53 2.05
CA SER A 112 -0.32 14.34 1.41
C SER A 112 -0.80 12.88 1.47
N SER A 113 -2.11 12.68 1.28
CA SER A 113 -2.74 11.35 1.17
C SER A 113 -2.14 10.51 0.04
N HIS A 114 -1.94 11.12 -1.13
CA HIS A 114 -1.34 10.44 -2.28
C HIS A 114 0.09 9.98 -1.98
N GLU A 115 0.91 10.85 -1.37
CA GLU A 115 2.26 10.49 -0.94
C GLU A 115 2.26 9.34 0.08
N ALA A 116 1.41 9.41 1.11
CA ALA A 116 1.28 8.36 2.12
C ALA A 116 0.97 7.00 1.49
N ARG A 117 0.02 6.98 0.54
CA ARG A 117 -0.38 5.76 -0.18
C ARG A 117 0.74 5.22 -1.05
N ASN A 118 1.43 6.08 -1.80
CA ASN A 118 2.57 5.68 -2.61
C ASN A 118 3.72 5.11 -1.75
N ARG A 119 3.98 5.73 -0.59
CA ARG A 119 4.94 5.22 0.40
C ARG A 119 4.59 3.81 0.85
N VAL A 120 3.32 3.56 1.20
CA VAL A 120 2.86 2.21 1.60
C VAL A 120 3.08 1.21 0.48
N HIS A 121 2.65 1.50 -0.75
CA HIS A 121 2.76 0.55 -1.85
C HIS A 121 4.21 0.17 -2.16
N GLU A 122 5.11 1.15 -2.25
CA GLU A 122 6.51 0.87 -2.54
C GLU A 122 7.22 0.17 -1.38
N ASN A 123 6.95 0.56 -0.12
CA ASN A 123 7.53 -0.13 1.04
C ASN A 123 6.97 -1.56 1.19
N VAL A 124 5.70 -1.81 0.86
CA VAL A 124 5.10 -3.15 0.86
C VAL A 124 5.79 -4.07 -0.13
N LYS A 125 6.07 -3.60 -1.35
CA LYS A 125 6.85 -4.36 -2.33
C LYS A 125 8.26 -4.62 -1.85
N ARG A 126 8.94 -3.56 -1.39
CA ARG A 126 10.33 -3.62 -0.95
C ARG A 126 10.56 -4.57 0.23
N PHE A 127 9.64 -4.58 1.19
CA PHE A 127 9.78 -5.34 2.44
C PHE A 127 8.77 -6.49 2.55
N ALA A 128 8.25 -7.00 1.42
CA ALA A 128 7.22 -8.02 1.38
C ALA A 128 7.56 -9.24 2.26
N ARG A 129 8.81 -9.74 2.15
CA ARG A 129 9.31 -10.88 2.94
C ARG A 129 9.38 -10.58 4.44
N ASN A 130 9.77 -9.38 4.84
CA ASN A 130 9.85 -8.97 6.26
C ASN A 130 8.44 -8.88 6.85
N TYR A 131 7.49 -8.29 6.12
CA TYR A 131 6.10 -8.23 6.56
C TYR A 131 5.46 -9.61 6.68
N VAL A 132 5.70 -10.52 5.74
CA VAL A 132 5.26 -11.93 5.86
C VAL A 132 5.88 -12.59 7.08
N THR A 133 7.16 -12.36 7.34
CA THR A 133 7.85 -12.92 8.51
C THR A 133 7.24 -12.41 9.82
N LEU A 134 6.93 -11.11 9.92
CA LEU A 134 6.23 -10.55 11.09
C LEU A 134 4.83 -11.13 11.24
N PHE A 135 4.08 -11.29 10.14
CA PHE A 135 2.77 -11.92 10.19
C PHE A 135 2.84 -13.35 10.73
N ILE A 136 3.79 -14.16 10.25
CA ILE A 136 4.01 -15.52 10.75
C ILE A 136 4.39 -15.51 12.23
N LEU A 137 5.26 -14.58 12.64
CA LEU A 137 5.68 -14.45 14.03
C LEU A 137 4.50 -14.10 14.95
N PHE A 138 3.71 -13.08 14.61
CA PHE A 138 2.53 -12.69 15.38
C PHE A 138 1.48 -13.78 15.37
N PHE A 139 1.20 -14.42 14.23
CA PHE A 139 0.27 -15.53 14.15
C PHE A 139 0.70 -16.70 15.05
N THR A 140 1.99 -17.04 15.03
CA THR A 140 2.54 -18.10 15.88
C THR A 140 2.44 -17.74 17.36
N TYR A 141 2.73 -16.50 17.72
CA TYR A 141 2.60 -16.00 19.08
C TYR A 141 1.15 -16.06 19.59
N GLU A 142 0.20 -15.51 18.82
CA GLU A 142 -1.23 -15.54 19.14
C GLU A 142 -1.75 -16.98 19.28
N LEU A 143 -1.25 -17.90 18.43
CA LEU A 143 -1.63 -19.31 18.51
C LEU A 143 -1.10 -19.96 19.80
N PHE A 144 0.11 -19.62 20.26
CA PHE A 144 0.66 -20.15 21.51
C PHE A 144 -0.05 -19.63 22.76
N GLU A 145 -0.50 -18.36 22.76
CA GLU A 145 -1.31 -17.78 23.84
C GLU A 145 -2.70 -18.43 23.93
N MET A 146 -3.21 -18.99 22.83
CA MET A 146 -4.55 -19.59 22.75
C MET A 146 -4.49 -21.12 22.63
N PRO A 147 -4.43 -21.88 23.74
CA PRO A 147 -4.21 -23.34 23.70
C PRO A 147 -5.32 -24.10 22.97
N LEU A 148 -6.57 -23.63 23.04
CA LEU A 148 -7.69 -24.23 22.29
C LEU A 148 -7.57 -24.00 20.79
N ALA A 149 -7.15 -22.81 20.37
CA ALA A 149 -6.92 -22.49 18.96
C ALA A 149 -5.75 -23.30 18.42
N LEU A 150 -4.66 -23.42 19.18
CA LEU A 150 -3.52 -24.28 18.85
C LEU A 150 -3.95 -25.73 18.66
N LEU A 151 -4.72 -26.27 19.62
CA LEU A 151 -5.27 -27.62 19.52
C LEU A 151 -6.10 -27.77 18.25
N GLY A 152 -6.99 -26.81 17.96
CA GLY A 152 -7.83 -26.83 16.76
C GLY A 152 -7.02 -26.80 15.47
N PHE A 153 -6.00 -25.97 15.40
CA PHE A 153 -5.11 -25.87 14.26
C PHE A 153 -4.33 -27.18 14.02
N VAL A 154 -3.70 -27.73 15.06
CA VAL A 154 -2.91 -28.98 14.97
C VAL A 154 -3.80 -30.18 14.64
N THR A 155 -4.97 -30.30 15.29
CA THR A 155 -5.90 -31.40 15.04
C THR A 155 -6.53 -31.31 13.66
N SER A 156 -6.86 -30.11 13.18
CA SER A 156 -7.33 -29.90 11.81
C SER A 156 -6.27 -30.30 10.77
N TYR A 157 -5.01 -29.95 11.00
CA TYR A 157 -3.90 -30.37 10.13
C TYR A 157 -3.78 -31.89 10.09
N ALA A 158 -3.75 -32.55 11.26
CA ALA A 158 -3.69 -34.01 11.35
C ALA A 158 -4.90 -34.69 10.70
N PHE A 159 -6.11 -34.15 10.92
CA PHE A 159 -7.33 -34.62 10.28
C PHE A 159 -7.22 -34.52 8.76
N TRP A 160 -6.72 -33.42 8.23
CA TRP A 160 -6.60 -33.21 6.79
C TRP A 160 -5.60 -34.16 6.14
N GLU A 161 -4.47 -34.44 6.79
CA GLU A 161 -3.49 -35.42 6.32
C GLU A 161 -4.05 -36.85 6.34
N LEU A 162 -4.74 -37.24 7.42
CA LEU A 162 -5.42 -38.53 7.49
C LEU A 162 -6.53 -38.64 6.44
N PHE A 163 -7.30 -37.57 6.24
CA PHE A 163 -8.36 -37.50 5.24
C PHE A 163 -7.81 -37.67 3.82
N LYS A 164 -6.71 -36.97 3.47
CA LYS A 164 -6.03 -37.17 2.18
C LYS A 164 -5.55 -38.61 2.02
N PHE A 165 -4.88 -39.16 3.03
CA PHE A 165 -4.43 -40.55 3.00
C PHE A 165 -5.57 -41.53 2.74
N CYS A 166 -6.71 -41.34 3.43
CA CYS A 166 -7.92 -42.13 3.20
C CYS A 166 -8.49 -41.94 1.79
N VAL A 167 -8.57 -40.70 1.29
CA VAL A 167 -9.10 -40.38 -0.05
C VAL A 167 -8.21 -40.91 -1.16
N ASP A 168 -6.89 -40.88 -1.00
CA ASP A 168 -5.93 -41.34 -2.01
C ASP A 168 -5.88 -42.88 -2.04
N ARG A 169 -6.04 -43.53 -0.88
CA ARG A 169 -6.09 -45.00 -0.79
C ARG A 169 -7.46 -45.56 -1.20
N TRP A 170 -8.53 -44.80 -0.99
CA TRP A 170 -9.83 -45.11 -1.54
C TRP A 170 -9.76 -44.87 -3.04
N GLU A 171 -9.79 -45.92 -3.87
CA GLU A 171 -9.76 -45.87 -5.35
C GLU A 171 -11.02 -45.17 -5.94
N SER A 172 -11.26 -43.92 -5.55
CA SER A 172 -12.38 -43.06 -5.90
C SER A 172 -12.29 -42.51 -7.32
N ASN A 173 -11.50 -43.14 -8.19
CA ASN A 173 -11.50 -42.80 -9.62
C ASN A 173 -12.79 -43.26 -10.31
N ARG A 174 -13.62 -44.08 -9.65
CA ARG A 174 -14.89 -44.55 -10.20
C ARG A 174 -16.01 -43.50 -10.14
N HIS A 175 -15.96 -42.55 -9.20
CA HIS A 175 -17.03 -41.55 -8.99
C HIS A 175 -16.51 -40.16 -8.59
N PRO A 176 -16.17 -39.27 -9.56
CA PRO A 176 -15.63 -37.94 -9.28
C PRO A 176 -16.58 -37.03 -8.49
N LEU A 177 -17.89 -37.27 -8.55
CA LEU A 177 -18.89 -36.50 -7.79
C LEU A 177 -18.82 -36.78 -6.29
N ILE A 178 -18.65 -38.06 -5.90
CA ILE A 178 -18.58 -38.46 -4.48
C ILE A 178 -17.34 -37.84 -3.84
N ARG A 179 -16.19 -37.89 -4.52
CA ARG A 179 -14.95 -37.25 -4.07
C ARG A 179 -15.14 -35.76 -3.83
N LYS A 180 -15.78 -35.03 -4.75
CA LYS A 180 -16.08 -33.60 -4.60
C LYS A 180 -17.00 -33.31 -3.41
N ILE A 181 -18.05 -34.11 -3.22
CA ILE A 181 -18.98 -33.97 -2.08
C ILE A 181 -18.23 -34.21 -0.76
N LEU A 182 -17.42 -35.26 -0.69
CA LEU A 182 -16.66 -35.61 0.50
C LEU A 182 -15.67 -34.50 0.89
N ILE A 183 -14.92 -33.95 -0.07
CA ILE A 183 -14.01 -32.82 0.17
C ILE A 183 -14.78 -31.61 0.70
N ARG A 184 -15.96 -31.31 0.15
CA ARG A 184 -16.79 -30.18 0.60
C ARG A 184 -17.33 -30.40 2.01
N VAL A 185 -17.75 -31.61 2.35
CA VAL A 185 -18.18 -31.97 3.71
C VAL A 185 -17.02 -31.85 4.69
N ALA A 186 -15.84 -32.39 4.35
CA ALA A 186 -14.64 -32.30 5.18
C ALA A 186 -14.20 -30.84 5.41
N LEU A 187 -14.27 -30.00 4.37
CA LEU A 187 -13.99 -28.57 4.47
C LEU A 187 -14.99 -27.87 5.41
N CYS A 188 -16.29 -28.14 5.26
CA CYS A 188 -17.33 -27.55 6.12
C CYS A 188 -17.15 -27.97 7.59
N ALA A 189 -16.88 -29.26 7.83
CA ALA A 189 -16.59 -29.78 9.16
C ALA A 189 -15.35 -29.13 9.78
N THR A 190 -14.28 -28.96 8.99
CA THR A 190 -13.04 -28.31 9.42
C THR A 190 -13.29 -26.86 9.81
N VAL A 191 -13.98 -26.08 8.97
CA VAL A 191 -14.30 -24.67 9.26
C VAL A 191 -15.15 -24.54 10.53
N SER A 192 -16.15 -25.40 10.69
CA SER A 192 -17.03 -25.40 11.86
C SER A 192 -16.26 -25.74 13.14
N PHE A 193 -15.38 -26.73 13.06
CA PHE A 193 -14.53 -27.16 14.17
C PHE A 193 -13.50 -26.09 14.56
N LEU A 194 -12.81 -25.49 13.59
CA LEU A 194 -11.88 -24.38 13.83
C LEU A 194 -12.60 -23.17 14.43
N SER A 195 -13.84 -22.91 13.99
CA SER A 195 -14.70 -21.86 14.52
C SER A 195 -15.05 -22.09 16.00
N PHE A 196 -15.41 -23.33 16.34
CA PHE A 196 -15.70 -23.72 17.72
C PHE A 196 -14.49 -23.57 18.65
N LEU A 197 -13.28 -23.78 18.13
CA LEU A 197 -12.03 -23.67 18.88
C LEU A 197 -11.40 -22.28 18.85
N ASN A 198 -12.12 -21.26 18.35
CA ASN A 198 -11.71 -19.86 18.36
C ASN A 198 -10.44 -19.53 17.54
N VAL A 199 -10.07 -20.36 16.56
CA VAL A 199 -8.90 -20.12 15.69
C VAL A 199 -9.00 -18.81 14.91
N GLN A 200 -10.22 -18.44 14.52
CA GLN A 200 -10.55 -17.17 13.88
C GLN A 200 -10.13 -15.95 14.70
N ILE A 201 -10.15 -16.03 16.04
CA ILE A 201 -9.77 -14.92 16.91
C ILE A 201 -8.26 -14.72 16.83
N ALA A 202 -7.47 -15.79 16.92
CA ALA A 202 -6.02 -15.74 16.76
C ALA A 202 -5.62 -15.19 15.36
N VAL A 203 -6.30 -15.65 14.30
CA VAL A 203 -6.10 -15.12 12.95
C VAL A 203 -6.45 -13.63 12.87
N PHE A 204 -7.55 -13.21 13.49
CA PHE A 204 -7.98 -11.81 13.49
C PHE A 204 -6.96 -10.90 14.18
N TYR A 205 -6.45 -11.27 15.36
CA TYR A 205 -5.43 -10.48 16.05
C TYR A 205 -4.13 -10.42 15.26
N ALA A 206 -3.65 -11.56 14.76
CA ALA A 206 -2.44 -11.60 13.95
C ALA A 206 -2.56 -10.72 12.70
N LEU A 207 -3.70 -10.76 12.01
CA LEU A 207 -3.97 -9.90 10.85
C LEU A 207 -4.05 -8.43 11.25
N ALA A 208 -4.76 -8.08 12.33
CA ALA A 208 -4.92 -6.70 12.76
C ALA A 208 -3.57 -6.05 13.13
N ILE A 209 -2.74 -6.75 13.93
CA ILE A 209 -1.41 -6.27 14.34
C ILE A 209 -0.49 -6.15 13.12
N SER A 210 -0.46 -7.18 12.26
CA SER A 210 0.38 -7.16 11.06
C SER A 210 -0.03 -6.06 10.09
N TYR A 211 -1.33 -5.85 9.91
CA TYR A 211 -1.85 -4.78 9.07
C TYR A 211 -1.47 -3.41 9.63
N ALA A 212 -1.61 -3.19 10.94
CA ALA A 212 -1.18 -1.95 11.57
C ALA A 212 0.32 -1.70 11.37
N VAL A 213 1.16 -2.73 11.52
CA VAL A 213 2.60 -2.62 11.25
C VAL A 213 2.86 -2.24 9.79
N VAL A 214 2.21 -2.90 8.82
CA VAL A 214 2.37 -2.58 7.39
C VAL A 214 2.01 -1.14 7.09
N ILE A 215 0.88 -0.66 7.60
CA ILE A 215 0.38 0.69 7.35
C ILE A 215 1.25 1.74 8.01
N LEU A 216 1.63 1.55 9.28
CA LEU A 216 2.47 2.49 10.00
C LEU A 216 3.90 2.48 9.44
N HIS A 217 4.55 1.32 9.37
CA HIS A 217 5.91 1.23 8.85
C HIS A 217 5.96 1.71 7.39
N GLY A 218 5.06 1.25 6.52
CA GLY A 218 5.05 1.62 5.11
C GLY A 218 4.66 3.08 4.84
N GLY A 219 3.77 3.67 5.63
CA GLY A 219 3.30 5.05 5.42
C GLY A 219 4.26 6.11 5.93
N PHE A 220 4.95 5.83 7.04
CA PHE A 220 5.91 6.76 7.63
C PHE A 220 7.31 6.63 7.06
N ARG A 221 7.66 5.50 6.44
CA ARG A 221 8.99 5.28 5.86
C ARG A 221 9.16 5.98 4.51
N ASN A 222 10.24 6.75 4.38
CA ASN A 222 10.60 7.51 3.19
C ASN A 222 11.10 6.61 2.06
N LEU A 223 10.84 7.03 0.82
CA LEU A 223 11.26 6.30 -0.39
C LEU A 223 12.71 6.62 -0.82
N SER A 224 13.21 7.81 -0.49
CA SER A 224 14.34 8.45 -1.17
C SER A 224 15.74 8.22 -0.57
N LEU A 225 15.88 7.51 0.56
CA LEU A 225 17.18 7.44 1.27
C LEU A 225 17.96 6.14 1.10
N SER A 226 17.50 5.21 0.26
CA SER A 226 18.13 3.88 0.18
C SER A 226 18.61 3.48 -1.20
N GLU A 227 18.52 4.38 -2.19
CA GLU A 227 19.09 4.18 -3.53
C GLU A 227 20.61 4.46 -3.56
N LYS A 228 21.20 4.96 -2.46
CA LYS A 228 22.62 5.29 -2.36
C LYS A 228 23.53 4.15 -1.85
N GLN A 229 23.00 2.94 -1.67
CA GLN A 229 23.78 1.79 -1.20
C GLN A 229 23.59 0.50 -2.04
N SER A 230 23.24 0.62 -3.33
CA SER A 230 23.48 -0.48 -4.28
C SER A 230 24.90 -0.40 -4.85
#